data_AF-A0A974NNN7-F1
#
_entry.id   AF-A0A974NNN7-F1
#
_cell.length_a   1.000
_cell.length_b   1.000
_cell.length_c   1.000
_cell.angle_alpha   90.00
_cell.angle_beta   90.00
_cell.angle_gamma   90.00
#
_symmetry.space_group_name_H-M   'P 1'
#
loop_
_entity.id
_entity.type
_entity.pdbx_description
1 polymer ?
#
loop_
_entity_poly.entity_id
_entity_poly.type
_entity_poly.pdbx_seq_one_letter_code
_entity_poly.pdbx_strand_id
1 'polypeptide(L)' 'MEKLLLIVEVHQLKKQGFKVAAIARKLEISRNTVYKYLDMTFDEATWMVSLCRRQKKQDP' A
#
# COMPACT_ATOMS: atom_id res chain seq x y z
N MET A 1 -1.13 -0.46 -10.99
CA MET A 1 -0.82 0.60 -10.02
C MET A 1 0.27 0.08 -9.10
N GLU A 2 1.35 0.84 -8.92
CA GLU A 2 2.42 0.44 -8.01
C GLU A 2 1.88 0.36 -6.57
N LYS A 3 2.20 -0.73 -5.86
CA LYS A 3 1.66 -1.02 -4.51
C LYS A 3 2.02 0.06 -3.49
N LEU A 4 3.15 0.72 -3.70
CA LEU A 4 3.64 1.84 -2.89
C LEU A 4 2.72 3.06 -3.01
N LEU A 5 2.25 3.37 -4.23
CA LEU A 5 1.32 4.48 -4.48
C LEU A 5 -0.01 4.26 -3.73
N LEU A 6 -0.54 3.04 -3.73
CA LEU A 6 -1.76 2.72 -2.97
C LEU A 6 -1.63 2.99 -1.47
N ILE A 7 -0.49 2.63 -0.88
CA ILE A 7 -0.24 2.82 0.56
C ILE A 7 -0.16 4.32 0.88
N VAL A 8 0.60 5.08 0.07
CA VAL A 8 0.71 6.55 0.23
C VAL A 8 -0.66 7.22 0.08
N GLU A 9 -1.44 6.83 -0.92
CA GLU A 9 -2.77 7.39 -1.19
C GLU A 9 -3.74 7.10 -0.03
N VAL A 10 -3.72 5.89 0.55
CA VAL A 10 -4.52 5.54 1.74
C VAL A 10 -4.19 6.46 2.93
N HIS A 11 -2.90 6.69 3.20
CA HIS A 11 -2.44 7.59 4.26
C HIS A 11 -2.84 9.05 3.99
N GLN A 12 -2.73 9.52 2.76
CA GLN A 12 -3.15 10.87 2.37
C GLN A 12 -4.66 11.06 2.56
N LEU A 13 -5.47 10.14 2.08
CA LEU A 13 -6.93 10.21 2.23
C LEU A 13 -7.33 10.14 3.70
N LYS A 14 -6.64 9.33 4.52
CA LYS A 14 -6.90 9.30 5.96
C LYS A 14 -6.52 10.62 6.64
N LYS A 15 -5.39 11.23 6.27
CA LYS A 15 -4.96 12.55 6.76
C LYS A 15 -5.94 13.66 6.36
N GLN A 16 -6.57 13.56 5.19
CA GLN A 16 -7.64 14.45 4.74
C GLN A 16 -8.98 14.23 5.47
N GLY A 17 -9.09 13.21 6.34
CA GLY A 17 -10.29 12.94 7.13
C GLY A 17 -11.31 12.01 6.46
N PHE A 18 -10.98 11.36 5.35
CA PHE A 18 -11.88 10.39 4.72
C PHE A 18 -12.14 9.18 5.62
N LYS A 19 -13.38 8.69 5.62
CA LYS A 19 -13.77 7.44 6.28
C LYS A 19 -13.14 6.26 5.54
N VAL A 20 -12.75 5.21 6.27
CA VAL A 20 -12.18 3.96 5.71
C VAL A 20 -13.06 3.35 4.61
N ALA A 21 -14.39 3.39 4.78
CA ALA A 21 -15.34 2.90 3.78
C ALA A 21 -15.37 3.76 2.49
N ALA A 22 -15.05 5.06 2.56
CA ALA A 22 -14.92 5.90 1.38
C ALA A 22 -13.59 5.64 0.66
N ILE A 23 -12.51 5.45 1.41
CA ILE A 23 -11.19 5.10 0.88
C ILE A 23 -11.24 3.77 0.12
N ALA A 24 -11.84 2.75 0.74
CA ALA A 24 -12.02 1.43 0.12
C ALA A 24 -12.77 1.51 -1.22
N ARG A 25 -13.86 2.30 -1.26
CA ARG A 25 -14.65 2.51 -2.49
C ARG A 25 -13.88 3.30 -3.56
N LYS A 26 -13.09 4.30 -3.17
CA LYS A 26 -12.33 5.15 -4.09
C LYS A 26 -11.15 4.41 -4.73
N LEU A 27 -10.48 3.56 -3.96
CA LEU A 27 -9.31 2.81 -4.40
C LEU A 27 -9.65 1.39 -4.87
N GLU A 28 -10.93 1.03 -4.88
CA GLU A 28 -11.44 -0.30 -5.26
C GLU A 28 -10.75 -1.46 -4.53
N ILE A 29 -10.34 -1.22 -3.28
CA ILE A 29 -9.73 -2.21 -2.40
C ILE A 29 -10.65 -2.57 -1.25
N SER A 30 -10.48 -3.78 -0.73
CA SER A 30 -11.19 -4.25 0.44
C SER A 30 -10.85 -3.43 1.69
N ARG A 31 -11.84 -3.22 2.57
CA ARG A 31 -11.67 -2.48 3.83
C ARG A 31 -10.55 -3.04 4.71
N ASN A 32 -10.35 -4.35 4.71
CA ASN A 32 -9.26 -5.02 5.43
C ASN A 32 -7.86 -4.58 4.89
N THR A 33 -7.72 -4.39 3.58
CA THR A 33 -6.50 -3.87 2.96
C THR A 33 -6.26 -2.42 3.34
N VAL A 34 -7.32 -1.62 3.44
CA VAL A 34 -7.20 -0.23 3.95
C VAL A 34 -6.67 -0.22 5.38
N TYR A 35 -7.22 -1.04 6.28
CA TYR A 35 -6.72 -1.15 7.65
C TYR A 35 -5.25 -1.60 7.69
N LYS A 36 -4.91 -2.61 6.89
CA LYS A 36 -3.53 -3.09 6.78
C LYS A 36 -2.58 -2.00 6.32
N TYR A 37 -2.94 -1.21 5.31
CA TYR A 37 -2.09 -0.15 4.78
C TYR A 37 -2.00 1.07 5.69
N LEU A 38 -3.02 1.32 6.53
CA LEU A 38 -2.96 2.36 7.56
C LEU A 38 -2.04 1.99 8.73
N ASP A 39 -1.99 0.70 9.07
CA ASP A 39 -1.09 0.17 10.11
C ASP A 39 0.37 0.11 9.60
N MET A 40 0.53 -0.14 8.30
CA MET A 40 1.83 -0.28 7.66
C MET A 40 2.57 1.06 7.52
N THR A 41 3.82 1.08 7.97
CA THR A 41 4.72 2.23 7.85
C THR A 41 5.31 2.34 6.44
N PHE A 42 5.82 3.53 6.10
CA PHE A 42 6.47 3.77 4.81
C PHE A 42 7.71 2.88 4.60
N ASP A 43 8.46 2.61 5.68
CA ASP A 43 9.63 1.73 5.65
C ASP A 43 9.25 0.27 5.31
N GLU A 44 8.22 -0.25 5.97
CA GLU A 44 7.70 -1.59 5.67
C GLU A 44 7.14 -1.67 4.25
N ALA A 45 6.50 -0.60 3.76
CA ALA A 45 5.97 -0.54 2.40
C ALA A 45 7.08 -0.63 1.34
N THR A 46 8.19 0.11 1.52
CA THR A 46 9.34 0.04 0.61
C THR A 46 10.03 -1.32 0.69
N TRP A 47 10.15 -1.89 1.88
CA TRP A 47 10.69 -3.24 2.08
C TRP A 47 9.82 -4.32 1.43
N MET A 48 8.50 -4.19 1.49
CA MET A 48 7.59 -5.12 0.82
C MET A 48 7.72 -5.07 -0.71
N VAL A 49 7.91 -3.87 -1.28
CA VAL A 49 8.12 -3.69 -2.72
C VAL A 49 9.48 -4.25 -3.14
N SER A 50 10.52 -4.09 -2.31
CA SER A 50 11.85 -4.63 -2.59
C SER A 50 11.90 -6.16 -2.50
N LEU A 51 11.18 -6.78 -1.57
CA LEU A 51 11.03 -8.25 -1.44
C LEU A 51 10.33 -8.89 -2.64
N CYS A 52 9.30 -8.24 -3.18
CA CYS A 52 8.61 -8.74 -4.38
C CYS A 52 9.51 -8.70 -5.63
N ARG A 53 10.63 -7.97 -5.60
CA ARG A 53 11.62 -7.94 -6.68
C ARG A 53 12.50 -9.19 -6.57
N ARG A 54 11.92 -10.36 -6.87
CA ARG A 54 12.66 -11.61 -7.05
C ARG A 54 13.65 -11.38 -8.20
N GLN A 55 14.91 -11.09 -7.89
CA GLN A 55 15.93 -11.03 -8.93
C GLN A 55 16.20 -12.46 -9.39
N LYS A 56 15.96 -12.72 -10.68
CA LYS A 56 16.37 -13.97 -11.33
C LYS A 56 17.88 -14.09 -11.06
N LYS A 57 18.34 -15.21 -10.49
CA LYS A 57 19.78 -15.48 -10.36
C LYS A 57 20.41 -15.23 -11.72
N GLN A 58 21.39 -14.34 -11.77
CA GLN A 58 22.30 -14.29 -12.91
C GLN A 58 23.13 -15.56 -12.81
N ASP A 59 22.88 -16.51 -13.71
CA ASP A 59 23.87 -17.53 -14.01
C ASP A 59 25.07 -16.83 -14.68
N PRO A 60 26.32 -17.15 -14.28
CA PRO A 60 27.53 -16.51 -14.79
C PRO A 60 27.74 -16.71 -16.30
#